data_AF-A0A4Q3VGS5-F1
#
_entry.id   AF-A0A4Q3VGS5-F1
#
_cell.length_a   1.000
_cell.length_b   1.000
_cell.length_c   1.000
_cell.angle_alpha   90.00
_cell.angle_beta   90.00
_cell.angle_gamma   90.00
#
_symmetry.space_group_name_H-M   'P 1'
#
loop_
_entity.id
_entity.type
_entity.pdbx_description
1 polymer ?
#
loop_
_entity_poly.entity_id
_entity_poly.type
_entity_poly.pdbx_seq_one_letter_code
_entity_poly.pdbx_strand_id
1 'polypeptide(L)' 'MLKMASGGSAARVEFNRMIVEKVEAAAQLQTRLDSLGPDATPQASLDATLRLYGGKVSANRRRLSR' A
#
# COMPACT_ATOMS: atom_id res chain seq x y z
N MET A 1 14.32 -8.50 -0.07
CA MET A 1 14.76 -7.18 0.42
C MET A 1 16.08 -6.72 -0.20
N LEU A 2 16.65 -7.44 -1.18
CA LEU A 2 17.97 -7.12 -1.74
C LEU A 2 18.01 -5.72 -2.39
N LYS A 3 16.94 -5.31 -3.09
CA LYS A 3 16.91 -4.05 -3.87
C LYS A 3 16.98 -2.76 -3.04
N MET A 4 16.47 -2.77 -1.82
CA MET A 4 16.55 -1.60 -0.92
C MET A 4 17.86 -1.62 -0.14
N ALA A 5 18.32 -2.82 0.26
CA ALA A 5 19.54 -3.00 1.03
C ALA A 5 20.82 -2.71 0.23
N SER A 6 20.77 -2.77 -1.11
CA SER A 6 21.92 -2.50 -1.99
C SER A 6 22.31 -1.02 -2.07
N GLY A 7 21.46 -0.10 -1.60
CA GLY A 7 21.69 1.35 -1.72
C GLY A 7 21.80 1.83 -3.17
N GLY A 8 22.33 3.05 -3.35
CA GLY A 8 22.59 3.63 -4.67
C GLY A 8 21.34 4.14 -5.42
N SER A 9 21.50 4.40 -6.72
CA SER A 9 20.45 4.99 -7.58
C SER A 9 19.21 4.10 -7.69
N ALA A 10 19.39 2.77 -7.79
CA ALA A 10 18.30 1.81 -7.86
C ALA A 10 17.43 1.82 -6.59
N ALA A 11 18.05 1.87 -5.41
CA ALA A 11 17.32 1.96 -4.14
C ALA A 11 16.54 3.28 -4.02
N ARG A 12 17.09 4.39 -4.55
CA ARG A 12 16.40 5.70 -4.56
C ARG A 12 15.17 5.71 -5.49
N VAL A 13 15.27 5.09 -6.65
CA VAL A 13 14.13 4.92 -7.57
C VAL A 13 13.03 4.08 -6.90
N GLU A 14 13.40 2.97 -6.26
CA GLU A 14 12.45 2.12 -5.55
C GLU A 14 11.81 2.83 -4.34
N PHE A 15 12.59 3.61 -3.59
CA PHE A 15 12.07 4.42 -2.48
C PHE A 15 11.04 5.45 -2.96
N ASN A 16 11.35 6.20 -4.01
CA ASN A 16 10.42 7.17 -4.59
C ASN A 16 9.14 6.48 -5.07
N ARG A 17 9.26 5.31 -5.71
CA ARG A 17 8.12 4.49 -6.11
C ARG A 17 7.26 4.08 -4.91
N MET A 18 7.88 3.63 -3.81
CA MET A 18 7.15 3.25 -2.60
C MET A 18 6.41 4.43 -1.94
N ILE A 19 6.95 5.65 -2.03
CA ILE A 19 6.25 6.87 -1.58
C ILE A 19 4.99 7.10 -2.42
N VAL A 20 5.12 7.08 -3.75
CA VAL A 20 3.98 7.25 -4.66
C VAL A 20 2.91 6.19 -4.39
N GLU A 21 3.32 4.92 -4.27
CA GLU A 21 2.40 3.81 -3.96
C GLU A 21 1.67 4.00 -2.62
N LYS A 22 2.30 4.64 -1.62
CA LYS A 22 1.67 4.96 -0.33
C LYS A 22 0.59 6.03 -0.49
N VAL A 23 0.85 7.09 -1.26
CA VAL A 23 -0.12 8.16 -1.54
C VAL A 23 -1.32 7.60 -2.33
N GLU A 24 -1.06 6.81 -3.36
CA GLU A 24 -2.11 6.15 -4.14
C GLU A 24 -2.95 5.20 -3.28
N ALA A 25 -2.32 4.45 -2.36
CA ALA A 25 -3.04 3.56 -1.46
C ALA A 25 -3.96 4.33 -0.49
N ALA A 26 -3.55 5.51 -0.03
CA ALA A 26 -4.41 6.36 0.80
C ALA A 26 -5.64 6.85 0.02
N ALA A 27 -5.46 7.33 -1.22
CA ALA A 27 -6.58 7.73 -2.08
C ALA A 27 -7.53 6.56 -2.37
N GLN A 28 -6.98 5.37 -2.69
CA GLN A 28 -7.77 4.16 -2.91
C GLN A 28 -8.52 3.72 -1.64
N LEU A 29 -7.94 3.93 -0.45
CA LEU A 29 -8.60 3.62 0.80
C LEU A 29 -9.80 4.53 1.01
N GLN A 30 -9.63 5.84 0.81
CA GLN A 30 -10.73 6.80 0.97
C GLN A 30 -11.92 6.42 0.09
N THR A 31 -11.69 6.19 -1.21
CA THR A 31 -12.75 5.77 -2.14
C THR A 31 -13.42 4.46 -1.69
N ARG A 32 -12.65 3.50 -1.16
CA ARG A 32 -13.24 2.25 -0.66
C ARG A 32 -14.09 2.49 0.58
N LEU A 33 -13.64 3.30 1.52
CA LEU A 33 -14.40 3.62 2.73
C LEU A 33 -15.69 4.37 2.37
N ASP A 34 -15.62 5.34 1.47
CA ASP A 34 -16.80 6.07 0.97
C ASP A 34 -17.81 5.11 0.33
N SER A 35 -17.33 4.09 -0.41
CA SER A 35 -18.19 3.10 -1.05
C SER A 35 -18.89 2.13 -0.09
N LEU A 36 -18.47 2.03 1.18
CA LEU A 36 -19.14 1.21 2.19
C LEU A 36 -20.48 1.83 2.65
N GLY A 37 -20.69 3.12 2.38
CA GLY A 37 -21.91 3.83 2.73
C GLY A 37 -21.95 4.35 4.17
N PRO A 38 -23.00 5.13 4.52
CA PRO A 38 -23.09 5.84 5.78
C PRO A 38 -23.26 4.94 7.02
N ASP A 39 -23.80 3.72 6.83
CA ASP A 39 -24.03 2.75 7.91
C ASP A 39 -22.86 1.78 8.12
N ALA A 40 -21.70 2.07 7.50
CA ALA A 40 -20.52 1.23 7.63
C ALA A 40 -20.06 1.13 9.09
N THR A 41 -19.95 -0.10 9.58
CA THR A 41 -19.46 -0.33 10.94
C THR A 41 -17.94 -0.07 11.02
N PRO A 42 -17.41 0.28 12.20
CA PRO A 42 -15.96 0.39 12.39
C PRO A 42 -15.20 -0.87 11.96
N GLN A 43 -15.79 -2.05 12.18
CA GLN A 43 -15.19 -3.33 11.78
C GLN A 43 -15.10 -3.48 10.25
N ALA A 44 -16.17 -3.13 9.51
CA ALA A 44 -16.15 -3.20 8.05
C ALA A 44 -15.08 -2.25 7.45
N SER A 45 -14.95 -1.05 8.00
CA SER A 45 -13.91 -0.08 7.63
C SER A 45 -12.50 -0.58 7.93
N LEU A 46 -12.30 -1.23 9.08
CA LEU A 46 -11.03 -1.86 9.44
C LEU A 46 -10.68 -2.99 8.48
N ASP A 47 -11.61 -3.88 8.19
CA ASP A 47 -11.39 -5.02 7.28
C ASP A 47 -11.05 -4.55 5.85
N ALA A 48 -11.74 -3.52 5.35
CA ALA A 48 -11.43 -2.90 4.06
C ALA A 48 -10.01 -2.31 4.04
N THR A 49 -9.61 -1.66 5.13
CA THR A 49 -8.27 -1.08 5.31
C THR A 49 -7.19 -2.16 5.30
N LEU A 50 -7.34 -3.19 6.14
CA LEU A 50 -6.39 -4.29 6.25
C LEU A 50 -6.26 -5.06 4.94
N ARG A 51 -7.36 -5.29 4.23
CA ARG A 51 -7.35 -5.97 2.93
C ARG A 51 -6.59 -5.18 1.87
N LEU A 52 -6.80 -3.86 1.80
CA LEU A 52 -6.09 -3.00 0.84
C LEU A 52 -4.59 -2.98 1.15
N TYR A 53 -4.22 -2.66 2.39
CA TYR A 53 -2.81 -2.55 2.77
C TYR A 53 -2.09 -3.89 2.71
N GLY A 54 -2.72 -4.99 3.13
CA GLY A 54 -2.17 -6.34 2.99
C GLY A 54 -1.83 -6.70 1.54
N GLY A 55 -2.68 -6.31 0.60
CA GLY A 55 -2.42 -6.45 -0.85
C GLY A 55 -1.21 -5.63 -1.32
N LYS A 56 -1.13 -4.36 -0.92
CA LYS A 56 0.00 -3.47 -1.27
C LYS A 56 1.33 -3.96 -0.68
N VAL A 57 1.32 -4.39 0.59
CA VAL A 57 2.50 -4.98 1.26
C VAL A 57 2.93 -6.26 0.56
N SER A 58 1.99 -7.12 0.17
CA SER A 58 2.31 -8.35 -0.56
C SER A 58 2.95 -8.08 -1.92
N ALA A 59 2.42 -7.10 -2.67
CA ALA A 59 2.98 -6.69 -3.94
C ALA A 59 4.40 -6.12 -3.78
N ASN A 60 4.61 -5.26 -2.79
CA ASN A 60 5.92 -4.71 -2.45
C ASN A 60 6.91 -5.81 -2.07
N ARG A 61 6.52 -6.75 -1.19
CA ARG A 61 7.34 -7.90 -0.79
C ARG A 61 7.80 -8.72 -1.99
N ARG A 62 6.89 -9.06 -2.91
CA ARG A 62 7.22 -9.80 -4.15
C ARG A 62 8.20 -9.04 -5.05
N ARG A 63 8.06 -7.72 -5.14
CA ARG A 63 8.93 -6.88 -5.97
C ARG A 63 10.33 -6.73 -5.37
N LEU A 64 10.42 -6.56 -4.04
CA LEU A 64 11.68 -6.39 -3.32
C LEU A 64 12.43 -7.71 -3.08
N SER A 65 11.76 -8.86 -3.22
CA SER A 65 12.40 -10.19 -3.18
C SER A 65 12.99 -10.61 -4.53
N ARG A 66 12.47 -10.05 -5.64
CA ARG A 66 13.13 -10.09 -6.96
C ARG A 66 14.21 -9.05 -7.03
#